data_AF-A0A256FRW3-F1
#
_entry.id   AF-A0A256FRW3-F1
#
_cell.length_a   1.000
_cell.length_b   1.000
_cell.length_c   1.000
_cell.angle_alpha   90.00
_cell.angle_beta   90.00
_cell.angle_gamma   90.00
#
_symmetry.space_group_name_H-M   'P 1'
#
loop_
_entity.id
_entity.type
_entity.pdbx_description
1 polymer ?
#
loop_
_entity_poly.entity_id
_entity_poly.type
_entity_poly.pdbx_seq_one_letter_code
_entity_poly.pdbx_strand_id
1 'polypeptide(L)'
;MLIAIVQIPGIERSKEDAIAAARSSAPTFAKLPGLICKYYLNGANGGGGVYIWKSRADAEAWYNEGWSAMMEKRFGAKPTLTYYDNYVVLDNVQEELRVDGVVE
;
A
#
# COMPACT_ATOMS: atom_id res chain seq x y z
N MET A 1 -4.00 -8.87 -10.82
CA MET A 1 -3.29 -8.41 -9.59
C MET A 1 -4.32 -7.83 -8.62
N LEU A 2 -3.94 -7.56 -7.36
CA LEU A 2 -4.82 -6.88 -6.40
C LEU A 2 -4.21 -5.55 -5.95
N ILE A 3 -5.02 -4.50 -5.95
CA ILE A 3 -4.71 -3.23 -5.31
C ILE A 3 -5.35 -3.21 -3.93
N ALA A 4 -4.55 -2.94 -2.90
CA ALA A 4 -5.04 -2.61 -1.57
C ALA A 4 -4.73 -1.14 -1.26
N ILE A 5 -5.74 -0.39 -0.82
CA ILE A 5 -5.59 1.00 -0.40
C ILE A 5 -5.81 1.05 1.11
N VAL A 6 -4.77 1.48 1.84
CA VAL A 6 -4.83 1.76 3.27
C VAL A 6 -4.82 3.26 3.49
N GLN A 7 -5.80 3.76 4.23
CA GLN A 7 -5.90 5.18 4.60
C GLN A 7 -5.98 5.30 6.11
N ILE A 8 -5.12 6.14 6.69
CA ILE A 8 -5.10 6.45 8.11
C ILE A 8 -5.39 7.94 8.26
N PRO A 9 -6.57 8.33 8.78
CA PRO A 9 -6.97 9.72 8.84
C PRO A 9 -6.14 10.51 9.85
N GLY A 10 -6.03 11.83 9.63
CA GLY A 10 -5.40 12.76 10.58
C GLY A 10 -3.88 12.66 10.67
N ILE A 11 -3.23 11.89 9.80
CA ILE A 11 -1.77 11.76 9.75
C ILE A 11 -1.23 12.45 8.52
N GLU A 12 -0.90 13.73 8.68
CA GLU A 12 -0.08 14.46 7.72
C GLU A 12 1.27 14.78 8.37
N ARG A 13 2.34 14.55 7.63
CA ARG A 13 3.71 14.80 8.06
C ARG A 13 4.38 15.83 7.16
N SER A 14 5.43 16.46 7.69
CA SER A 14 6.41 17.15 6.85
C SER A 14 6.97 16.20 5.79
N LYS A 15 7.50 16.75 4.70
CA LYS A 15 8.11 15.94 3.63
C LYS A 15 9.26 15.10 4.19
N GLU A 16 10.09 15.69 5.03
CA GLU A 16 11.25 15.06 5.65
C GLU A 16 10.82 13.87 6.53
N ASP A 17 9.83 14.08 7.40
CA ASP A 17 9.33 13.03 8.30
C ASP A 17 8.59 11.92 7.55
N ALA A 18 7.85 12.26 6.48
CA ALA A 18 7.22 11.28 5.61
C ALA A 18 8.27 10.37 4.94
N ILE A 19 9.36 10.95 4.43
CA ILE A 19 10.47 10.19 3.83
C ILE A 19 11.15 9.31 4.89
N ALA A 20 11.43 9.84 6.09
CA ALA A 20 12.06 9.08 7.16
C ALA A 20 11.19 7.88 7.61
N ALA A 21 9.89 8.11 7.80
CA ALA A 21 8.94 7.04 8.14
C ALA A 21 8.82 5.99 7.02
N ALA A 22 8.81 6.42 5.75
CA ALA A 22 8.79 5.50 4.62
C ALA A 22 10.06 4.64 4.57
N ARG A 23 11.24 5.26 4.68
CA ARG A 23 12.54 4.55 4.66
C ARG A 23 12.69 3.55 5.81
N SER A 24 12.27 3.91 7.02
CA SER A 24 12.37 3.00 8.17
C SER A 24 11.48 1.76 8.03
N SER A 25 10.34 1.88 7.34
CA SER A 25 9.39 0.77 7.19
C SER A 25 9.57 -0.03 5.90
N ALA A 26 10.22 0.53 4.87
CA ALA A 26 10.45 -0.12 3.57
C ALA A 26 11.11 -1.52 3.67
N PRO A 27 12.12 -1.76 4.53
CA PRO A 27 12.73 -3.10 4.65
C PRO A 27 11.76 -4.19 5.13
N THR A 28 10.69 -3.83 5.84
CA THR A 28 9.64 -4.78 6.23
C THR A 28 8.80 -5.16 5.01
N PHE A 29 8.33 -4.16 4.26
CA PHE A 29 7.49 -4.38 3.08
C PHE A 29 8.23 -5.10 1.95
N ALA A 30 9.52 -4.80 1.76
CA ALA A 30 10.36 -5.46 0.75
C ALA A 30 10.50 -6.98 0.96
N LYS A 31 10.19 -7.49 2.16
CA LYS A 31 10.25 -8.92 2.49
C LYS A 31 8.88 -9.61 2.44
N LEU A 32 7.79 -8.89 2.19
CA LEU A 32 6.46 -9.47 2.19
C LEU A 32 6.26 -10.33 0.92
N PRO A 33 5.95 -11.62 1.08
CA PRO A 33 5.61 -12.47 -0.06
C PRO A 33 4.45 -11.87 -0.86
N GLY A 34 4.60 -11.84 -2.18
CA GLY A 34 3.54 -11.39 -3.08
C GLY A 34 3.33 -9.88 -3.17
N LEU A 35 4.00 -9.05 -2.34
CA LEU A 35 3.98 -7.60 -2.53
C LEU A 35 4.86 -7.21 -3.72
N ILE A 36 4.27 -6.55 -4.71
CA ILE A 36 4.95 -6.07 -5.92
C ILE A 36 5.45 -4.64 -5.71
N CYS A 37 4.58 -3.75 -5.22
CA CYS A 37 4.88 -2.33 -5.07
C CYS A 37 4.11 -1.73 -3.91
N LYS A 38 4.67 -0.70 -3.29
CA LYS A 38 3.97 0.15 -2.31
C LYS A 38 4.27 1.62 -2.57
N TYR A 39 3.22 2.40 -2.76
CA TYR A 39 3.28 3.86 -2.73
C TYR A 39 2.90 4.35 -1.33
N TYR A 40 3.71 5.25 -0.76
CA TYR A 40 3.44 5.84 0.55
C TYR A 40 2.56 7.09 0.37
N LEU A 41 1.49 7.20 1.15
CA LEU A 41 0.56 8.33 1.09
C LEU A 41 0.83 9.31 2.22
N ASN A 42 0.78 10.60 1.90
CA ASN A 42 0.85 11.72 2.85
C ASN A 42 0.11 12.93 2.27
N GLY A 43 -0.87 13.47 2.98
CA GLY A 43 -1.56 14.70 2.61
C GLY A 43 -2.74 15.02 3.54
N ALA A 44 -3.56 15.99 3.17
CA ALA A 44 -4.65 16.52 4.01
C ALA A 44 -5.68 15.46 4.47
N ASN A 45 -5.89 14.41 3.68
CA ASN A 45 -6.79 13.29 4.03
C ASN A 45 -6.12 12.25 4.96
N GLY A 46 -4.87 12.48 5.35
CA GLY A 46 -4.07 11.61 6.18
C GLY A 46 -2.99 10.85 5.41
N GLY A 47 -2.51 9.78 6.03
CA GLY A 47 -1.41 8.97 5.54
C GLY A 47 -1.87 7.59 5.12
N GLY A 48 -0.92 6.73 4.73
CA GLY A 48 -1.21 5.33 4.43
C GLY A 48 -0.37 4.77 3.30
N GLY A 49 -0.98 3.95 2.46
CA GLY A 49 -0.30 3.39 1.30
C GLY A 49 -1.23 2.76 0.27
N VAL A 50 -0.77 2.75 -0.98
CA VAL A 50 -1.33 1.95 -2.07
C VAL A 50 -0.39 0.77 -2.29
N TYR A 51 -0.93 -0.44 -2.27
CA TYR A 51 -0.17 -1.67 -2.33
C TYR A 51 -0.62 -2.47 -3.55
N ILE A 52 0.34 -2.94 -4.34
CA ILE A 52 0.11 -3.82 -5.48
C ILE A 52 0.56 -5.21 -5.07
N TRP A 53 -0.37 -6.16 -5.05
CA TRP A 53 -0.15 -7.54 -4.65
C TRP A 53 -0.33 -8.48 -5.84
N LYS A 54 0.42 -9.59 -5.85
CA LYS A 54 0.26 -10.68 -6.82
C LYS A 54 -1.14 -11.29 -6.74
N SER A 55 -1.65 -11.51 -5.52
CA SER A 55 -2.95 -12.12 -5.28
C SER A 55 -3.66 -11.56 -4.05
N ARG A 56 -4.96 -11.86 -3.94
CA ARG A 56 -5.74 -11.59 -2.73
C ARG A 56 -5.27 -12.36 -1.52
N ALA A 57 -4.87 -13.62 -1.70
CA ALA A 57 -4.36 -14.44 -0.60
C ALA A 57 -3.08 -13.84 0.02
N ASP A 58 -2.17 -13.32 -0.82
CA ASP A 58 -0.94 -12.65 -0.33
C ASP A 58 -1.28 -11.39 0.48
N ALA A 59 -2.25 -10.60 0.02
CA ALA A 59 -2.70 -9.40 0.73
C ALA A 59 -3.36 -9.77 2.07
N GLU A 60 -4.25 -10.75 2.10
CA GLU A 60 -4.98 -11.17 3.30
C GLU A 60 -4.08 -11.85 4.34
N ALA A 61 -2.98 -12.49 3.90
CA ALA A 61 -1.94 -12.99 4.82
C ALA A 61 -1.28 -11.84 5.61
N TRP A 62 -1.14 -10.66 5.00
CA TRP A 62 -0.63 -9.46 5.65
C TRP A 62 -1.70 -8.70 6.46
N TYR A 63 -2.87 -8.47 5.85
CA TYR A 63 -4.00 -7.76 6.47
C TYR A 63 -4.89 -8.72 7.27
N ASN A 64 -4.29 -9.45 8.21
CA ASN A 64 -4.99 -10.41 9.07
C ASN A 64 -5.91 -9.73 10.12
N GLU A 65 -6.66 -10.54 10.87
CA GLU A 65 -7.67 -10.10 11.84
C GLU A 65 -7.14 -9.08 12.87
N GLY A 66 -5.88 -9.20 13.31
CA GLY A 66 -5.26 -8.30 14.28
C GLY A 66 -4.67 -7.01 13.68
N TRP A 67 -4.60 -6.91 12.36
CA TRP A 67 -3.89 -5.83 11.67
C TRP A 67 -4.51 -4.46 11.94
N SER A 68 -5.84 -4.34 11.86
CA SER A 68 -6.53 -3.05 12.03
C SER A 68 -6.34 -2.48 13.43
N ALA A 69 -6.47 -3.33 14.46
CA ALA A 69 -6.25 -2.95 15.85
C ALA A 69 -4.80 -2.54 16.13
N MET A 70 -3.84 -3.25 15.53
CA MET A 70 -2.42 -2.89 15.63
C MET A 70 -2.11 -1.53 14.99
N MET A 71 -2.69 -1.25 13.83
CA MET A 71 -2.58 0.06 13.18
C MET A 71 -3.21 1.17 14.02
N GLU A 72 -4.42 0.95 14.55
CA GLU A 72 -5.10 1.93 15.42
C GLU A 72 -4.27 2.25 16.66
N LYS A 73 -3.71 1.23 17.33
CA LYS A 73 -2.82 1.43 18.47
C LYS A 73 -1.55 2.21 18.09
N ARG A 74 -0.99 1.95 16.92
CA ARG A 74 0.26 2.59 16.45
C ARG A 74 0.05 4.05 16.07
N PHE A 75 -1.09 4.36 15.47
CA PHE A 75 -1.33 5.63 14.79
C PHE A 75 -2.39 6.50 15.48
N GLY A 76 -3.07 5.99 16.51
CA GLY A 76 -4.12 6.69 17.23
C GLY A 76 -5.43 6.83 16.42
N ALA A 77 -5.51 6.21 15.26
CA ALA A 77 -6.65 6.30 14.36
C ALA A 77 -6.88 4.97 13.64
N LYS A 78 -8.13 4.55 13.56
CA LYS A 78 -8.52 3.32 12.85
C LYS A 78 -8.30 3.49 11.35
N PRO A 79 -7.55 2.59 10.69
CA PRO A 79 -7.37 2.66 9.23
C PRO A 79 -8.61 2.15 8.49
N THR A 80 -8.80 2.64 7.27
CA THR A 80 -9.64 2.01 6.25
C THR A 80 -8.76 1.15 5.33
N LEU A 81 -9.28 -0.02 4.95
CA LEU A 81 -8.65 -0.93 3.99
C LEU A 81 -9.67 -1.29 2.91
N THR A 82 -9.33 -1.01 1.65
CA THR A 82 -10.17 -1.31 0.49
C THR A 82 -9.38 -2.11 -0.54
N TYR A 83 -10.05 -3.05 -1.20
CA TYR A 83 -9.46 -3.91 -2.21
C TYR A 83 -10.09 -3.68 -3.59
N TYR A 84 -9.28 -3.72 -4.63
CA TYR A 84 -9.71 -3.68 -6.02
C TYR A 84 -8.94 -4.72 -6.83
N ASP A 85 -9.63 -5.45 -7.69
CA ASP A 85 -8.96 -6.24 -8.71
C ASP A 85 -8.41 -5.28 -9.77
N ASN A 86 -7.18 -5.55 -10.21
CA ASN A 86 -6.54 -4.78 -11.27
C ASN A 86 -6.09 -5.73 -12.39
N TYR A 87 -6.71 -5.51 -13.55
CA TYR A 87 -6.51 -6.29 -14.77
C TYR A 87 -5.66 -5.54 -15.80
N VAL A 88 -5.59 -4.21 -15.74
CA VAL A 88 -4.85 -3.39 -16.72
C VAL A 88 -3.96 -2.38 -16.01
N VAL A 89 -2.70 -2.26 -16.46
CA VAL A 89 -1.74 -1.25 -16.01
C VAL A 89 -1.23 -0.48 -17.21
N LEU A 90 -1.41 0.83 -17.22
CA LEU A 90 -0.70 1.73 -18.13
C LEU A 90 0.45 2.39 -17.36
N ASP A 91 1.68 2.15 -17.78
CA ASP A 91 2.89 2.71 -17.20
C ASP A 91 3.60 3.59 -18.24
N ASN A 92 3.32 4.89 -18.23
CA ASN A 92 3.95 5.84 -19.15
C ASN A 92 5.43 6.10 -18.85
N VAL A 93 5.94 5.67 -17.69
CA VAL A 93 7.38 5.78 -17.38
C VAL A 93 8.15 4.67 -18.08
N GLN A 94 7.54 3.48 -18.18
CA GLN A 94 8.08 2.34 -18.90
C GLN A 94 7.59 2.24 -20.36
N GLU A 95 6.71 3.17 -20.78
CA GLU A 95 6.06 3.17 -22.10
C GLU A 95 5.32 1.85 -22.39
N GLU A 96 4.60 1.35 -21.39
CA GLU A 96 4.06 -0.01 -21.41
C GLU A 96 2.57 -0.06 -21.02
N LEU A 97 1.80 -0.88 -21.74
CA LEU A 97 0.49 -1.36 -21.33
C LEU A 97 0.61 -2.83 -20.91
N ARG A 98 0.01 -3.19 -19.77
CA ARG A 98 -0.09 -4.58 -19.32
C ARG A 98 -1.55 -4.97 -19.16
N VAL A 99 -1.92 -6.14 -19.68
CA VAL A 99 -3.20 -6.78 -19.43
C VAL A 99 -2.95 -8.12 -18.74
N ASP A 100 -3.58 -8.32 -17.58
CA ASP A 100 -3.38 -9.46 -16.69
C ASP A 100 -1.90 -9.75 -16.35
N GLY A 101 -1.09 -8.69 -16.33
CA GLY A 101 0.35 -8.76 -16.04
C GLY A 101 1.23 -9.09 -17.25
N VAL A 102 0.66 -9.21 -18.45
CA VAL A 102 1.38 -9.43 -19.71
C VAL A 102 1.51 -8.10 -20.46
N VAL A 103 2.73 -7.78 -20.89
CA VAL A 103 3.06 -6.62 -21.73
C VAL A 103 2.37 -6.73 -23.09
N GLU A 104 1.70 -5.66 -23.54
CA GLU A 104 1.16 -5.50 -24.90
C GLU A 104 2.07 -4.65 -25.80
#